data_AF-A0A348TRS6-F1
#
_entry.id   AF-A0A348TRS6-F1
#
_cell.length_a   1.000
_cell.length_b   1.000
_cell.length_c   1.000
_cell.angle_alpha   90.00
_cell.angle_beta   90.00
_cell.angle_gamma   90.00
#
_symmetry.space_group_name_H-M   'P 1'
#
loop_
_entity.id
_entity.type
_entity.pdbx_description
1 polymer ?
#
loop_
_entity_poly.entity_id
_entity_poly.type
_entity_poly.pdbx_seq_one_letter_code
_entity_poly.pdbx_strand_id
1 'polypeptide(L)'
;AQARSKRVCSVDKANVLESSRLWRETVQEVAKRYPEVETEHMFIDNAAMQLIKDPKRFDVVLTANLFGDILTDEASQIAGSMGMLASASVGDKVGL
;
A
#
# COMPACT_ATOMS: atom_id res chain seq x y z
N ALA A 1 5.41 7.55 4.85
CA ALA A 1 4.43 7.79 5.94
C ALA A 1 4.88 8.87 6.93
N GLN A 2 6.15 8.93 7.34
CA GLN A 2 6.64 9.92 8.33
C GLN A 2 6.33 11.39 7.98
N ALA A 3 6.38 11.77 6.70
CA ALA A 3 6.02 13.10 6.21
C ALA A 3 4.51 13.32 5.97
N ARG A 4 3.66 12.33 6.33
CA ARG A 4 2.21 12.34 6.19
C ARG A 4 1.55 12.11 7.55
N SER A 5 0.53 11.26 7.63
CA SER A 5 -0.22 10.99 8.87
C SER A 5 0.37 9.83 9.69
N LYS A 6 1.61 9.40 9.40
CA LYS A 6 2.33 8.33 10.10
C LYS A 6 1.57 7.00 10.17
N ARG A 7 0.78 6.67 9.15
CA ARG A 7 0.07 5.38 9.05
C ARG A 7 0.42 4.66 7.74
N VAL A 8 0.68 3.37 7.81
CA VAL A 8 0.95 2.48 6.67
C VAL A 8 0.00 1.28 6.73
N CYS A 9 -0.70 1.02 5.63
CA CYS A 9 -1.42 -0.22 5.41
C CYS A 9 -0.60 -1.11 4.47
N SER A 10 -0.04 -2.21 4.99
CA SER A 10 0.64 -3.24 4.19
C SER A 10 -0.38 -4.22 3.65
N VAL A 11 -0.51 -4.29 2.32
CA VAL A 11 -1.47 -5.16 1.65
C VAL A 11 -0.78 -6.41 1.10
N ASP A 12 -1.38 -7.58 1.34
CA ASP A 12 -0.84 -8.87 0.92
C ASP A 12 -1.94 -9.93 0.72
N LYS A 13 -1.55 -11.19 0.45
CA LYS A 13 -2.44 -12.37 0.50
C LYS A 13 -1.82 -13.50 1.33
N ALA A 14 -1.32 -13.19 2.53
CA ALA A 14 -0.54 -14.13 3.36
C ALA A 14 -1.33 -15.38 3.81
N ASN A 15 -2.66 -15.37 3.72
CA ASN A 15 -3.50 -16.55 3.97
C ASN A 15 -3.44 -17.59 2.84
N VAL A 16 -2.98 -17.22 1.64
CA VAL A 16 -2.94 -18.10 0.46
C VAL A 16 -1.53 -18.22 -0.12
N LEU A 17 -0.76 -17.12 -0.19
CA LEU A 17 0.52 -17.06 -0.89
C LEU A 17 1.71 -17.02 0.08
N GLU A 18 2.68 -17.90 -0.10
CA GLU A 18 3.92 -17.92 0.69
C GLU A 18 4.76 -16.66 0.48
N SER A 19 4.81 -16.14 -0.76
CA SER A 19 5.48 -14.87 -1.06
C SER A 19 4.88 -13.70 -0.26
N SER A 20 3.56 -13.73 -0.04
CA SER A 20 2.87 -12.74 0.79
C SER A 20 3.13 -12.93 2.29
N ARG A 21 3.41 -14.15 2.75
CA ARG A 21 3.85 -14.38 4.14
C ARG A 21 5.23 -13.78 4.37
N LEU A 22 6.18 -14.07 3.47
CA LEU A 22 7.52 -13.46 3.52
C LEU A 22 7.44 -11.93 3.46
N TRP A 23 6.59 -11.38 2.60
CA TRP A 23 6.32 -9.94 2.55
C TRP A 23 5.90 -9.40 3.92
N ARG A 24 4.89 -10.02 4.53
CA ARG A 24 4.36 -9.58 5.83
C ARG A 24 5.42 -9.65 6.93
N GLU A 25 6.16 -10.75 7.02
CA GLU A 25 7.25 -10.92 7.98
C GLU A 25 8.32 -9.85 7.80
N THR A 26 8.74 -9.61 6.55
CA THR A 26 9.75 -8.59 6.20
C THR A 26 9.26 -7.19 6.60
N VAL A 27 8.01 -6.84 6.26
CA VAL A 27 7.43 -5.53 6.62
C VAL A 27 7.36 -5.38 8.14
N GLN A 28 6.98 -6.42 8.89
CA GLN A 28 6.97 -6.39 10.36
C GLN A 28 8.36 -6.18 10.95
N GLU A 29 9.40 -6.79 10.38
CA GLU A 29 10.77 -6.55 10.81
C GLU A 29 11.23 -5.12 10.55
N VAL A 30 10.90 -4.57 9.38
CA VAL A 30 11.23 -3.18 9.01
C VAL A 30 10.46 -2.19 9.88
N ALA A 31 9.19 -2.46 10.19
CA ALA A 31 8.35 -1.60 11.03
C ALA A 31 8.96 -1.33 12.41
N LYS A 32 9.72 -2.29 12.97
CA LYS A 32 10.47 -2.10 14.24
C LYS A 32 11.47 -0.94 14.17
N ARG A 33 11.93 -0.56 12.97
CA ARG A 33 12.86 0.57 12.76
C ARG A 33 12.15 1.93 12.69
N TYR A 34 10.82 1.94 12.62
CA TYR A 34 9.98 3.13 12.50
C TYR A 34 8.84 3.11 13.54
N PRO A 35 9.15 3.09 14.85
CA PRO A 35 8.17 2.89 15.92
C PRO A 35 7.08 3.97 16.00
N GLU A 36 7.31 5.15 15.43
CA GLU A 36 6.36 6.25 15.35
C GLU A 36 5.36 6.13 14.19
N VAL A 37 5.52 5.14 13.32
CA VAL A 37 4.64 4.85 12.18
C VAL A 37 3.76 3.66 12.53
N GLU A 38 2.45 3.89 12.63
CA GLU A 38 1.48 2.81 12.81
C GLU A 38 1.43 1.96 11.53
N THR A 39 1.65 0.65 11.69
CA THR A 39 1.63 -0.32 10.59
C THR A 39 0.50 -1.32 10.81
N GLU A 40 -0.47 -1.33 9.91
CA GLU A 40 -1.52 -2.36 9.86
C GLU A 40 -1.33 -3.28 8.64
N HIS A 41 -1.90 -4.49 8.70
CA HIS A 41 -1.88 -5.43 7.58
C HIS A 41 -3.30 -5.76 7.12
N MET A 42 -3.50 -5.77 5.80
CA MET A 42 -4.80 -6.05 5.20
C MET A 42 -4.64 -7.01 4.02
N PHE A 43 -5.62 -7.89 3.81
CA PHE A 43 -5.63 -8.72 2.62
C PHE A 43 -6.12 -7.93 1.40
N ILE A 44 -5.58 -8.21 0.22
CA ILE A 44 -5.88 -7.48 -1.03
C ILE A 44 -7.38 -7.42 -1.37
N ASP A 45 -8.13 -8.49 -1.12
CA ASP A 45 -9.58 -8.52 -1.31
C ASP A 45 -10.32 -7.56 -0.37
N ASN A 46 -9.94 -7.52 0.91
CA ASN A 46 -10.51 -6.53 1.83
C ASN A 46 -10.02 -5.12 1.47
N ALA A 47 -8.77 -4.93 1.06
CA ALA A 47 -8.23 -3.64 0.66
C ALA A 47 -9.04 -3.02 -0.49
N ALA A 48 -9.33 -3.80 -1.55
CA ALA A 48 -10.18 -3.37 -2.65
C ALA A 48 -11.59 -2.95 -2.18
N MET A 49 -12.22 -3.76 -1.32
CA MET A 49 -13.53 -3.41 -0.76
C MET A 49 -13.50 -2.12 0.08
N GLN A 50 -12.47 -1.96 0.92
CA GLN A 50 -12.32 -0.79 1.77
C GLN A 50 -11.98 0.47 0.96
N LEU A 51 -11.23 0.33 -0.13
CA LEU A 51 -10.87 1.45 -0.99
C LEU A 51 -12.12 2.09 -1.58
N ILE A 52 -13.10 1.29 -1.97
CA ILE A 52 -14.40 1.77 -2.47
C ILE A 52 -15.27 2.30 -1.31
N LYS A 53 -15.36 1.56 -0.20
CA LYS A 53 -16.31 1.84 0.89
C LYS A 53 -15.92 3.04 1.74
N ASP A 54 -14.65 3.15 2.10
CA ASP A 54 -14.11 4.20 2.96
C ASP A 54 -12.65 4.51 2.58
N PRO A 55 -12.40 5.14 1.42
CA PRO A 55 -11.04 5.43 0.94
C PRO A 55 -10.25 6.32 1.89
N LYS A 56 -10.92 7.15 2.71
CA LYS A 56 -10.29 8.14 3.60
C LYS A 56 -9.58 7.50 4.79
N ARG A 57 -9.83 6.22 5.07
CA ARG A 57 -9.11 5.51 6.14
C ARG A 57 -7.62 5.38 5.83
N PHE A 58 -7.25 5.28 4.56
CA PHE A 58 -5.88 5.03 4.12
C PHE A 58 -5.03 6.31 4.10
N ASP A 59 -3.78 6.21 4.53
CA ASP A 59 -2.77 7.27 4.37
C ASP A 59 -1.70 6.86 3.34
N VAL A 60 -0.96 5.79 3.64
CA VAL A 60 -0.01 5.16 2.73
C VAL A 60 -0.35 3.69 2.59
N VAL A 61 -0.50 3.21 1.35
CA VAL A 61 -0.68 1.79 1.04
C VAL A 61 0.64 1.26 0.49
N LEU A 62 1.13 0.16 1.07
CA LEU A 62 2.35 -0.53 0.68
C LEU A 62 1.98 -1.93 0.20
N THR A 63 2.35 -2.30 -1.02
CA THR A 63 1.96 -3.60 -1.59
C THR A 63 2.93 -4.05 -2.70
N ALA A 64 2.83 -5.32 -3.09
CA ALA A 64 3.62 -5.88 -4.20
C ALA A 64 3.11 -5.38 -5.57
N ASN A 65 3.95 -5.46 -6.60
CA ASN A 65 3.71 -4.86 -7.92
C ASN A 65 2.28 -5.12 -8.47
N LEU A 66 1.89 -6.38 -8.66
CA LEU A 66 0.57 -6.73 -9.22
C LEU A 66 -0.60 -6.19 -8.39
N PHE A 67 -0.49 -6.22 -7.06
CA PHE A 67 -1.53 -5.69 -6.18
C PHE A 67 -1.55 -4.15 -6.21
N GLY A 68 -0.39 -3.53 -6.40
CA GLY A 68 -0.24 -2.09 -6.57
C GLY A 68 -0.98 -1.62 -7.81
N ASP A 69 -0.71 -2.26 -8.95
CA ASP A 69 -1.34 -1.99 -10.24
C ASP A 69 -2.87 -1.97 -10.15
N ILE A 70 -3.45 -3.02 -9.55
CA ILE A 70 -4.90 -3.14 -9.34
C ILE A 70 -5.43 -2.01 -8.43
N LEU A 71 -4.81 -1.79 -7.27
CA LEU A 71 -5.30 -0.80 -6.30
C LEU A 71 -5.13 0.64 -6.80
N THR A 72 -4.09 0.93 -7.57
CA THR A 72 -3.89 2.27 -8.14
C THR A 72 -4.93 2.57 -9.21
N ASP A 73 -5.30 1.58 -10.03
CA ASP A 73 -6.37 1.73 -11.01
C ASP A 73 -7.73 1.93 -10.34
N GLU A 74 -8.04 1.16 -9.29
CA GLU A 74 -9.26 1.37 -8.49
C GLU A 74 -9.30 2.78 -7.86
N ALA A 75 -8.18 3.21 -7.26
CA ALA A 75 -8.07 4.55 -6.67
C ALA A 75 -8.27 5.66 -7.71
N SER A 76 -7.81 5.44 -8.95
CA SER A 76 -7.98 6.40 -10.05
C SER A 76 -9.44 6.63 -10.43
N GLN A 77 -10.25 5.56 -10.39
CA GLN A 77 -11.69 5.66 -10.66
C GLN A 77 -12.40 6.44 -9.57
N ILE A 78 -12.01 6.25 -8.31
CA ILE A 78 -12.56 6.99 -7.16
C ILE A 78 -12.20 8.47 -7.24
N ALA A 79 -10.97 8.79 -7.66
CA ALA A 79 -10.53 10.18 -7.84
C ALA A 79 -11.23 10.90 -8.99
N GLY A 80 -11.90 10.17 -9.89
CA GLY A 80 -12.70 10.71 -10.99
C GLY A 80 -11.90 11.14 -12.24
N SER A 81 -10.57 11.03 -12.23
CA SER A 81 -9.73 11.26 -13.41
C SER A 81 -8.34 10.66 -13.25
N MET A 82 -7.96 9.72 -14.13
CA MET A 82 -6.59 9.18 -14.21
C MET A 82 -5.55 10.27 -14.56
N GLY A 83 -5.92 11.23 -15.41
CA GLY A 83 -4.99 12.24 -15.93
C GLY A 83 -4.46 13.22 -14.88
N MET A 84 -5.03 13.21 -13.67
CA MET A 84 -4.63 14.06 -12.55
C MET A 84 -3.72 13.35 -11.55
N LEU A 85 -3.43 12.05 -11.75
CA LEU A 85 -2.62 11.27 -10.82
C LEU A 85 -1.13 11.44 -11.12
N ALA A 86 -0.45 12.22 -10.27
CA ALA A 86 1.00 12.24 -10.26
C ALA A 86 1.54 10.88 -9.80
N SER A 87 2.55 10.36 -10.49
CA SER A 87 3.30 9.16 -10.11
C SER A 87 4.79 9.48 -10.07
N ALA A 88 5.54 8.69 -9.30
CA ALA A 88 6.99 8.75 -9.22
C ALA A 88 7.54 7.34 -9.05
N SER A 89 8.52 6.96 -9.86
CA SER A 89 9.26 5.72 -9.70
C SER A 89 10.58 6.04 -9.02
N VAL A 90 10.80 5.56 -7.79
CA VAL A 90 12.02 5.87 -7.03
C VAL A 90 12.93 4.65 -6.98
N GLY A 91 14.21 4.83 -7.31
CA GLY A 91 15.26 3.80 -7.24
C GLY A 91 16.63 4.42 -6.98
N ASP A 92 17.66 3.59 -6.78
CA ASP A 92 18.96 4.02 -6.22
C ASP A 92 19.75 5.05 -7.04
N LYS A 93 19.55 5.12 -8.36
CA LYS A 93 20.38 5.96 -9.26
C LYS A 93 19.59 6.92 -10.14
N VAL A 94 18.36 6.57 -10.52
CA VAL A 94 17.48 7.41 -11.33
C VAL A 94 16.06 7.07 -10.88
N GLY A 95 15.35 8.05 -10.36
CA GLY A 95 13.90 7.98 -10.29
C GLY A 95 13.31 8.49 -11.61
N LEU A 96 12.33 7.79 -12.16
CA LEU A 96 11.56 8.19 -13.35
C LEU A 96 10.30 8.94 -12.92
#